data_AF-A0A2H0NKW5-F1
#
_entry.id   AF-A0A2H0NKW5-F1
#
_cell.length_a   1.000
_cell.length_b   1.000
_cell.length_c   1.000
_cell.angle_alpha   90.00
_cell.angle_beta   90.00
_cell.angle_gamma   90.00
#
_symmetry.space_group_name_H-M   'P 1'
#
loop_
_entity.id
_entity.type
_entity.pdbx_description
1 polymer ?
#
loop_
_entity_poly.entity_id
_entity_poly.type
_entity_poly.pdbx_seq_one_letter_code
_entity_poly.pdbx_strand_id
1 'polypeptide(L)'
;MVLPKSLITVTPISKILAAILFITLPFVGFYLGMEYQKTLNTNIPNRDSSQPSVVIKIPTPNIDPTSNWNTYANTEYGFEFKYPKSSETKIEKNSVGEDYLIIDKYTSFVIGNSSIRNCEGMCPTIDKVETIIFNNIHFEKITTTPPEDMSFKGRIPLEYFIETKLENSKIVYFSFGVADRTDINILNSTNKLITQILSTFKLLDKDNNGLGDEDTKKECLQKGGVWQKWGIDFSKEYCQIPATDAGKICTDGSECSYKICISRDEISKDGNCSRYRREFGCFSTLTNGVKEPVICYD
;
A
#
# COMPACT_ATOMS: atom_id res chain seq x y z
N MET A 1 52.30 -19.03 41.86
CA MET A 1 52.53 -19.81 40.63
C MET A 1 53.26 -18.91 39.63
N VAL A 2 54.41 -19.34 39.13
CA VAL A 2 55.18 -18.57 38.12
C VAL A 2 54.73 -19.07 36.75
N LEU A 3 54.08 -18.22 35.95
CA LEU A 3 53.63 -18.61 34.61
C LEU A 3 54.85 -18.82 33.68
N PRO A 4 54.83 -19.84 32.81
CA PRO A 4 55.94 -20.13 31.91
C PRO A 4 56.10 -19.02 30.87
N LYS A 5 57.36 -18.61 30.62
CA LYS A 5 57.71 -17.50 29.71
C LYS A 5 57.17 -17.64 28.29
N SER A 6 56.85 -18.86 27.84
CA SER A 6 56.24 -19.13 26.54
C SER A 6 54.83 -18.54 26.38
N LEU A 7 54.08 -18.34 27.48
CA LEU A 7 52.72 -17.80 27.46
C LEU A 7 52.66 -16.26 27.51
N ILE A 8 53.79 -15.60 27.77
CA ILE A 8 53.93 -14.14 27.87
C ILE A 8 54.87 -13.57 26.80
N THR A 9 55.50 -14.42 25.99
CA THR A 9 56.42 -13.99 24.93
C THR A 9 55.65 -13.83 23.62
N VAL A 10 55.44 -12.58 23.21
CA VAL A 10 54.85 -12.25 21.90
C VAL A 10 55.81 -12.69 20.80
N THR A 11 55.39 -13.66 20.00
CA THR A 11 56.20 -14.18 18.89
C THR A 11 56.40 -13.09 17.82
N PRO A 12 57.52 -13.10 17.08
CA PRO A 12 57.76 -12.14 15.99
C PRO A 12 56.61 -12.09 14.97
N ILE A 13 55.95 -13.23 14.73
CA ILE A 13 54.80 -13.35 13.84
C ILE A 13 53.61 -12.51 14.35
N SER A 14 53.33 -12.56 15.65
CA SER A 14 52.24 -11.77 16.26
C SER A 14 52.50 -10.26 16.13
N LYS A 15 53.77 -9.83 16.20
CA LYS A 15 54.15 -8.42 16.00
C LYS A 15 53.94 -7.97 14.55
N ILE A 16 54.31 -8.80 13.58
CA ILE A 16 54.11 -8.52 12.15
C ILE A 16 52.62 -8.47 11.83
N LEU A 17 51.83 -9.42 12.33
CA LEU A 17 50.38 -9.44 12.14
C LEU A 17 49.72 -8.18 12.73
N ALA A 18 50.12 -7.79 13.95
CA ALA A 18 49.61 -6.57 14.58
C ALA A 18 49.99 -5.31 13.80
N ALA A 19 51.20 -5.23 13.25
CA ALA A 19 51.64 -4.11 12.43
C ALA A 19 50.85 -4.00 11.12
N ILE A 20 50.62 -5.12 10.42
CA ILE A 20 49.79 -5.16 9.21
C ILE A 20 48.37 -4.68 9.55
N LEU A 21 47.78 -5.23 10.62
CA LEU A 21 46.41 -4.89 11.00
C LEU A 21 46.29 -3.40 11.37
N PHE A 22 47.24 -2.84 12.12
CA PHE A 22 47.26 -1.40 12.45
C PHE A 22 47.40 -0.49 11.22
N ILE A 23 48.10 -0.95 10.18
CA ILE A 23 48.27 -0.19 8.95
C ILE A 23 47.03 -0.31 8.08
N THR A 24 46.45 -1.50 7.91
CA THR A 24 45.34 -1.73 6.97
C THR A 24 43.99 -1.23 7.48
N LEU A 25 43.72 -1.33 8.78
CA LEU A 25 42.42 -0.99 9.37
C LEU A 25 41.97 0.47 9.13
N PRO A 26 42.83 1.51 9.25
CA PRO A 26 42.42 2.88 8.96
C PRO A 26 42.09 3.10 7.48
N PHE A 27 42.79 2.46 6.54
CA PHE A 27 42.48 2.60 5.10
C PHE A 27 41.16 1.92 4.74
N VAL A 28 40.90 0.72 5.27
CA VAL A 28 39.62 0.02 5.07
C VAL A 28 38.47 0.80 5.70
N GLY A 29 38.65 1.30 6.93
CA GLY A 29 37.66 2.13 7.61
C GLY A 29 37.36 3.43 6.86
N PHE A 30 38.40 4.10 6.33
CA PHE A 30 38.24 5.31 5.52
C PHE A 30 37.50 5.02 4.19
N TYR A 31 37.85 3.93 3.51
CA TYR A 31 37.19 3.51 2.27
C TYR A 31 35.69 3.26 2.50
N LEU A 32 35.35 2.47 3.51
CA LEU A 32 33.96 2.21 3.89
C LEU A 32 33.23 3.49 4.32
N GLY A 33 33.92 4.42 5.01
CA GLY A 33 33.40 5.72 5.39
C GLY A 33 33.06 6.62 4.19
N MET A 34 33.92 6.64 3.17
CA MET A 34 33.64 7.38 1.92
C MET A 34 32.44 6.81 1.17
N GLU A 35 32.29 5.48 1.13
CA GLU A 35 31.15 4.82 0.49
C GLU A 35 29.84 5.13 1.25
N TYR A 36 29.88 5.07 2.58
CA TYR A 36 28.75 5.44 3.43
C TYR A 36 28.31 6.92 3.26
N GLN A 37 29.26 7.84 3.12
CA GLN A 37 28.95 9.25 2.83
C GLN A 37 28.27 9.46 1.47
N LYS A 38 28.61 8.67 0.44
CA LYS A 38 27.95 8.76 -0.88
C LYS A 38 26.46 8.39 -0.79
N THR A 39 26.11 7.40 0.02
CA THR A 39 24.71 7.04 0.28
C THR A 39 23.94 8.09 1.07
N LEU A 40 24.59 8.81 1.99
CA LEU A 40 23.94 9.89 2.76
C LEU A 40 23.75 11.18 1.96
N ASN A 41 24.72 11.57 1.13
CA ASN A 41 24.66 12.80 0.32
C ASN A 41 23.66 12.73 -0.84
N THR A 42 23.13 11.55 -1.16
CA THR A 42 22.07 11.40 -2.18
C THR A 42 20.67 11.77 -1.64
N ASN A 43 20.52 11.98 -0.33
CA ASN A 43 19.23 12.26 0.33
C ASN A 43 19.13 13.66 0.97
N ILE A 44 19.97 14.63 0.58
CA ILE A 44 19.86 16.02 1.07
C ILE A 44 19.76 16.96 -0.14
N PRO A 45 18.62 17.64 -0.36
CA PRO A 45 18.56 18.71 -1.34
C PRO A 45 19.46 19.86 -0.89
N ASN A 46 20.30 20.34 -1.81
CA ASN A 46 21.25 21.44 -1.61
C ASN A 46 20.65 22.58 -0.79
N ARG A 47 21.24 22.84 0.38
CA ARG A 47 21.09 24.08 1.14
C ARG A 47 22.34 24.90 0.93
N ASP A 48 22.28 25.82 -0.02
CA ASP A 48 23.20 26.96 -0.05
C ASP A 48 22.89 27.87 1.14
N SER A 49 23.94 28.21 1.86
CA SER A 49 23.93 29.01 3.08
C SER A 49 24.29 30.46 2.75
N SER A 50 23.31 31.37 2.88
CA SER A 50 23.61 32.77 3.19
C SER A 50 22.45 33.42 3.97
N GLN A 51 22.71 33.63 5.28
CA GLN A 51 22.14 34.64 6.18
C GLN A 51 20.67 34.45 6.68
N PRO A 52 20.41 34.61 8.00
CA PRO A 52 19.08 34.45 8.57
C PRO A 52 18.27 35.75 8.44
N SER A 53 17.47 35.84 7.38
CA SER A 53 16.29 36.71 7.38
C SER A 53 15.15 35.94 8.04
N VAL A 54 14.49 36.54 9.03
CA VAL A 54 13.28 35.99 9.66
C VAL A 54 12.19 35.92 8.58
N VAL A 55 12.07 34.77 7.93
CA VAL A 55 10.98 34.48 7.01
C VAL A 55 9.75 34.18 7.85
N ILE A 56 8.82 35.13 7.88
CA ILE A 56 7.44 34.90 8.30
C ILE A 56 6.92 33.76 7.40
N LYS A 57 6.76 32.56 7.98
CA LYS A 57 6.04 31.47 7.33
C LYS A 57 4.57 31.89 7.19
N ILE A 58 4.26 32.61 6.13
CA ILE A 58 2.90 32.65 5.61
C ILE A 58 2.59 31.18 5.27
N PRO A 59 1.52 30.57 5.83
CA PRO A 59 1.15 29.21 5.47
C PRO A 59 0.94 29.18 3.96
N THR A 60 1.88 28.57 3.24
CA THR A 60 1.70 28.25 1.83
C THR A 60 0.45 27.38 1.81
N PRO A 61 -0.62 27.75 1.08
CA PRO A 61 -1.76 26.88 0.95
C PRO A 61 -1.22 25.54 0.44
N ASN A 62 -1.42 24.50 1.23
CA ASN A 62 -1.18 23.13 0.81
C ASN A 62 -2.24 22.82 -0.23
N ILE A 63 -2.04 23.34 -1.44
CA ILE A 63 -2.90 23.05 -2.59
C ILE A 63 -2.63 21.59 -2.88
N ASP A 64 -3.55 20.72 -2.44
CA ASP A 64 -3.58 19.33 -2.87
C ASP A 64 -3.44 19.33 -4.41
N PRO A 65 -2.34 18.77 -4.97
CA PRO A 65 -2.08 18.77 -6.40
C PRO A 65 -3.15 17.97 -7.17
N THR A 66 -4.00 17.23 -6.46
CA THR A 66 -5.12 16.44 -7.00
C THR A 66 -6.48 17.09 -6.74
N SER A 67 -6.53 18.35 -6.31
CA SER A 67 -7.78 19.07 -5.99
C SER A 67 -8.71 19.27 -7.19
N ASN A 68 -8.17 19.33 -8.41
CA ASN A 68 -8.91 19.48 -9.67
C ASN A 68 -9.07 18.15 -10.44
N TRP A 69 -8.77 17.02 -9.81
CA TRP A 69 -8.83 15.70 -10.44
C TRP A 69 -10.24 15.12 -10.38
N ASN A 70 -10.57 14.26 -11.35
CA ASN A 70 -11.79 13.47 -11.32
C ASN A 70 -11.61 12.27 -10.39
N THR A 71 -12.71 11.75 -9.87
CA THR A 71 -12.70 10.53 -9.05
C THR A 71 -13.29 9.38 -9.87
N TYR A 72 -12.52 8.30 -9.99
CA TYR A 72 -13.01 7.03 -10.49
C TYR A 72 -13.38 6.16 -9.28
N ALA A 73 -14.62 5.69 -9.22
CA ALA A 73 -15.10 4.81 -8.17
C ALA A 73 -15.73 3.58 -8.82
N ASN A 74 -15.23 2.41 -8.45
CA ASN A 74 -15.83 1.15 -8.85
C ASN A 74 -16.41 0.44 -7.63
N THR A 75 -17.73 0.56 -7.48
CA THR A 75 -18.45 -0.04 -6.37
C THR A 75 -18.56 -1.56 -6.50
N GLU A 76 -18.45 -2.14 -7.70
CA GLU A 76 -18.42 -3.61 -7.87
C GLU A 76 -17.19 -4.19 -7.18
N TYR A 77 -16.03 -3.56 -7.40
CA TYR A 77 -14.74 -4.04 -6.92
C TYR A 77 -14.28 -3.42 -5.60
N GLY A 78 -14.99 -2.41 -5.09
CA GLY A 78 -14.71 -1.83 -3.79
C GLY A 78 -13.43 -0.99 -3.77
N PHE A 79 -13.21 -0.13 -4.77
CA PHE A 79 -12.10 0.84 -4.74
C PHE A 79 -12.45 2.17 -5.43
N GLU A 80 -11.74 3.21 -5.02
CA GLU A 80 -11.75 4.53 -5.65
C GLU A 80 -10.33 5.09 -5.78
N PHE A 81 -10.10 5.91 -6.80
CA PHE A 81 -8.88 6.70 -6.95
C PHE A 81 -9.17 7.98 -7.73
N LYS A 82 -8.28 8.97 -7.64
CA LYS A 82 -8.36 10.18 -8.44
C LYS A 82 -7.45 10.09 -9.68
N TYR A 83 -7.85 10.76 -10.75
CA TYR A 83 -7.06 10.88 -11.98
C TYR A 83 -7.19 12.29 -12.60
N PRO A 84 -6.17 12.79 -13.30
CA PRO A 84 -6.22 14.11 -13.90
C PRO A 84 -7.27 14.17 -15.01
N LYS A 85 -7.96 15.30 -15.12
CA LYS A 85 -8.86 15.55 -16.23
C LYS A 85 -8.04 15.76 -17.51
N SER A 86 -8.10 14.81 -18.43
CA SER A 86 -7.48 14.89 -19.76
C SER A 86 -8.56 14.93 -20.84
N SER A 87 -8.26 15.56 -21.97
CA SER A 87 -9.12 15.55 -23.16
C SER A 87 -9.29 14.16 -23.76
N GLU A 88 -8.38 13.25 -23.45
CA GLU A 88 -8.37 11.87 -23.95
C GLU A 88 -9.04 10.88 -23.01
N THR A 89 -9.51 11.32 -21.84
CA THR A 89 -10.06 10.39 -20.84
C THR A 89 -11.35 9.74 -21.33
N LYS A 90 -11.35 8.41 -21.42
CA LYS A 90 -12.51 7.61 -21.83
C LYS A 90 -12.57 6.31 -21.02
N ILE A 91 -13.80 5.87 -20.74
CA ILE A 91 -14.07 4.54 -20.16
C ILE A 91 -14.67 3.69 -21.28
N GLU A 92 -14.02 2.59 -21.59
CA GLU A 92 -14.41 1.64 -22.62
C GLU A 92 -14.42 0.22 -22.05
N LYS A 93 -15.01 -0.73 -22.76
CA LYS A 93 -14.88 -2.16 -22.43
C LYS A 93 -13.97 -2.81 -23.45
N ASN A 94 -13.02 -3.63 -23.00
CA ASN A 94 -12.18 -4.40 -23.91
C ASN A 94 -12.96 -5.57 -24.55
N SER A 95 -12.33 -6.28 -25.48
CA SER A 95 -12.94 -7.42 -26.19
C SER A 95 -13.36 -8.58 -25.28
N VAL A 96 -12.89 -8.59 -24.03
CA VAL A 96 -13.19 -9.61 -23.00
C VAL A 96 -14.22 -9.09 -21.98
N GLY A 97 -14.73 -7.86 -22.16
CA GLY A 97 -15.74 -7.24 -21.30
C GLY A 97 -15.21 -6.57 -20.03
N GLU A 98 -13.88 -6.48 -19.88
CA GLU A 98 -13.22 -5.80 -18.76
C GLU A 98 -13.28 -4.28 -18.94
N ASP A 99 -13.39 -3.55 -17.83
CA ASP A 99 -13.45 -2.09 -17.85
C ASP A 99 -12.04 -1.52 -18.11
N TYR A 100 -11.96 -0.58 -19.05
CA TYR A 100 -10.73 0.06 -19.51
C TYR A 100 -10.85 1.57 -19.40
N LEU A 101 -10.09 2.20 -18.50
CA LEU A 101 -10.00 3.66 -18.36
C LEU A 101 -8.72 4.14 -19.02
N ILE A 102 -8.85 4.87 -20.13
CA ILE A 102 -7.75 5.59 -20.77
C ILE A 102 -7.65 6.94 -20.07
N ILE A 103 -6.47 7.28 -19.52
CA ILE A 103 -6.23 8.58 -18.89
C ILE A 103 -5.60 9.53 -19.91
N ASP A 104 -4.56 9.04 -20.60
CA ASP A 104 -3.89 9.72 -21.70
C ASP A 104 -3.30 8.69 -22.67
N LYS A 105 -2.63 9.17 -23.72
CA LYS A 105 -1.94 8.37 -24.72
C LYS A 105 -0.99 7.27 -24.18
N TYR A 106 -0.45 7.41 -22.96
CA TYR A 106 0.55 6.52 -22.39
C TYR A 106 0.09 5.80 -21.11
N THR A 107 -1.07 6.18 -20.58
CA THR A 107 -1.54 5.78 -19.26
C THR A 107 -2.94 5.23 -19.37
N SER A 108 -3.09 3.94 -19.08
CA SER A 108 -4.39 3.29 -19.04
C SER A 108 -4.57 2.43 -17.79
N PHE A 109 -5.81 2.05 -17.54
CA PHE A 109 -6.20 1.29 -16.37
C PHE A 109 -7.16 0.20 -16.79
N VAL A 110 -6.88 -1.03 -16.38
CA VAL A 110 -7.62 -2.22 -16.78
C VAL A 110 -8.15 -2.90 -15.53
N ILE A 111 -9.45 -3.09 -15.44
CA ILE A 111 -10.05 -3.78 -14.31
C ILE A 111 -10.56 -5.13 -14.76
N GLY A 112 -9.90 -6.19 -14.31
CA GLY A 112 -10.13 -7.50 -14.86
C GLY A 112 -9.57 -8.63 -14.04
N ASN A 113 -9.45 -9.79 -14.67
CA ASN A 113 -8.79 -10.97 -14.07
C ASN A 113 -7.50 -11.34 -14.80
N SER A 114 -7.11 -10.53 -15.80
CA SER A 114 -5.90 -10.70 -16.57
C SER A 114 -4.70 -10.05 -15.85
N SER A 115 -3.70 -10.87 -15.53
CA SER A 115 -2.37 -10.44 -15.07
C SER A 115 -1.37 -10.77 -16.16
N ILE A 116 -0.29 -10.00 -16.28
CA ILE A 116 0.78 -10.32 -17.24
C ILE A 116 1.40 -11.70 -16.99
N ARG A 117 1.30 -12.19 -15.75
CA ARG A 117 1.74 -13.54 -15.35
C ARG A 117 0.88 -14.66 -15.95
N ASN A 118 -0.37 -14.37 -16.28
CA ASN A 118 -1.33 -15.31 -16.86
C ASN A 118 -1.56 -15.03 -18.35
N CYS A 119 -0.66 -14.27 -18.98
CA CYS A 119 -0.74 -14.01 -20.41
C CYS A 119 -0.53 -15.32 -21.20
N GLU A 120 -1.35 -15.51 -22.24
CA GLU A 120 -1.23 -16.63 -23.19
C GLU A 120 -0.83 -16.11 -24.58
N GLY A 121 0.08 -16.83 -25.25
CA GLY A 121 0.55 -16.49 -26.60
C GLY A 121 1.79 -15.59 -26.61
N MET A 122 1.73 -14.47 -27.33
CA MET A 122 2.84 -13.53 -27.48
C MET A 122 2.93 -12.59 -26.27
N CYS A 123 3.56 -13.08 -25.21
CA CYS A 123 3.66 -12.35 -23.94
C CYS A 123 5.03 -11.68 -23.79
N PRO A 124 5.08 -10.48 -23.18
CA PRO A 124 6.34 -9.82 -22.89
C PRO A 124 7.11 -10.60 -21.81
N THR A 125 8.44 -10.52 -21.89
CA THR A 125 9.34 -11.13 -20.91
C THR A 125 9.36 -10.27 -19.65
N ILE A 126 9.17 -10.89 -18.48
CA ILE A 126 9.25 -10.19 -17.19
C ILE A 126 10.72 -9.99 -16.84
N ASP A 127 11.15 -8.73 -16.76
CA ASP A 127 12.53 -8.35 -16.43
C ASP A 127 12.72 -8.18 -14.92
N LYS A 128 11.74 -7.59 -14.24
CA LYS A 128 11.85 -7.21 -12.83
C LYS A 128 10.49 -7.12 -12.15
N VAL A 129 10.42 -7.54 -10.89
CA VAL A 129 9.24 -7.37 -10.02
C VAL A 129 9.67 -6.67 -8.73
N GLU A 130 8.98 -5.61 -8.34
CA GLU A 130 9.22 -4.86 -7.11
C GLU A 130 7.93 -4.66 -6.34
N THR A 131 7.94 -4.89 -5.03
CA THR A 131 6.79 -4.54 -4.18
C THR A 131 6.88 -3.07 -3.79
N ILE A 132 5.81 -2.31 -4.05
CA ILE A 132 5.65 -0.92 -3.64
C ILE A 132 4.41 -0.82 -2.73
N ILE A 133 4.46 0.07 -1.74
CA ILE A 133 3.37 0.22 -0.76
C ILE A 133 2.86 1.65 -0.82
N PHE A 134 1.55 1.80 -1.05
CA PHE A 134 0.84 3.08 -1.01
C PHE A 134 -0.42 2.92 -0.17
N ASN A 135 -0.64 3.82 0.80
CA ASN A 135 -1.82 3.79 1.67
C ASN A 135 -2.08 2.40 2.29
N ASN A 136 -1.02 1.74 2.77
CA ASN A 136 -1.04 0.37 3.31
C ASN A 136 -1.46 -0.74 2.33
N ILE A 137 -1.60 -0.43 1.04
CA ILE A 137 -1.91 -1.39 -0.02
C ILE A 137 -0.60 -1.79 -0.70
N HIS A 138 -0.41 -3.10 -0.83
CA HIS A 138 0.72 -3.68 -1.53
C HIS A 138 0.43 -3.77 -3.02
N PHE A 139 1.34 -3.23 -3.82
CA PHE A 139 1.32 -3.33 -5.27
C PHE A 139 2.60 -4.01 -5.76
N GLU A 140 2.49 -4.79 -6.84
CA GLU A 140 3.62 -5.33 -7.57
C GLU A 140 3.88 -4.48 -8.81
N LYS A 141 5.02 -3.80 -8.84
CA LYS A 141 5.53 -3.15 -10.05
C LYS A 141 6.33 -4.16 -10.85
N ILE A 142 5.82 -4.51 -12.03
CA ILE A 142 6.42 -5.45 -12.97
C ILE A 142 6.95 -4.66 -14.16
N THR A 143 8.23 -4.85 -14.48
CA THR A 143 8.87 -4.30 -15.68
C THR A 143 8.98 -5.41 -16.70
N THR A 144 8.56 -5.16 -17.93
CA THR A 144 8.63 -6.15 -19.00
C THR A 144 9.29 -5.61 -20.26
N THR A 145 9.84 -6.54 -21.04
CA THR A 145 10.35 -6.30 -22.38
C THR A 145 9.49 -7.08 -23.38
N PRO A 146 8.87 -6.40 -24.37
CA PRO A 146 8.01 -7.04 -25.36
C PRO A 146 8.79 -7.99 -26.27
N PRO A 147 8.10 -8.96 -26.89
CA PRO A 147 8.70 -9.86 -27.89
C PRO A 147 9.37 -9.08 -29.03
N GLU A 148 10.49 -9.59 -29.56
CA GLU A 148 11.28 -8.91 -30.61
C GLU A 148 10.47 -8.65 -31.90
N ASP A 149 9.48 -9.49 -32.18
CA ASP A 149 8.57 -9.40 -33.32
C ASP A 149 7.44 -8.36 -33.16
N MET A 150 7.24 -7.82 -31.94
CA MET A 150 6.41 -6.65 -31.68
C MET A 150 7.16 -5.31 -31.85
N SER A 151 8.40 -5.34 -32.34
CA SER A 151 9.18 -4.12 -32.55
C SER A 151 8.54 -3.19 -33.60
N PHE A 152 7.78 -2.21 -33.11
CA PHE A 152 7.29 -1.10 -33.92
C PHE A 152 8.50 -0.26 -34.37
N LYS A 153 8.98 -0.49 -35.59
CA LYS A 153 10.03 0.32 -36.25
C LYS A 153 11.30 0.51 -35.39
N GLY A 154 11.82 -0.56 -34.79
CA GLY A 154 13.07 -0.52 -34.02
C GLY A 154 12.98 0.15 -32.64
N ARG A 155 11.76 0.32 -32.12
CA ARG A 155 11.51 0.77 -30.75
C ARG A 155 11.02 -0.40 -29.91
N ILE A 156 11.66 -0.63 -28.77
CA ILE A 156 11.21 -1.62 -27.77
C ILE A 156 10.47 -0.84 -26.68
N PRO A 157 9.13 -0.83 -26.64
CA PRO A 157 8.42 -0.22 -25.52
C PRO A 157 8.84 -0.91 -24.23
N LEU A 158 9.14 -0.16 -23.18
CA LEU A 158 9.13 -0.73 -21.84
C LEU A 158 7.72 -0.58 -21.33
N GLU A 159 7.11 -1.70 -20.98
CA GLU A 159 5.81 -1.71 -20.35
C GLU A 159 6.01 -1.91 -18.85
N TYR A 160 5.42 -1.01 -18.07
CA TYR A 160 5.35 -1.14 -16.63
C TYR A 160 3.93 -1.52 -16.27
N PHE A 161 3.80 -2.62 -15.56
CA PHE A 161 2.55 -3.07 -14.99
C PHE A 161 2.65 -2.79 -13.51
N ILE A 162 1.62 -2.18 -12.93
CA ILE A 162 1.46 -2.17 -11.48
C ILE A 162 0.23 -3.01 -11.22
N GLU A 163 0.33 -4.02 -10.36
CA GLU A 163 -0.78 -4.94 -10.12
C GLU A 163 -1.05 -5.03 -8.62
N THR A 164 -2.32 -5.16 -8.24
CA THR A 164 -2.71 -5.49 -6.87
C THR A 164 -3.87 -6.47 -6.88
N LYS A 165 -3.84 -7.45 -5.97
CA LYS A 165 -4.90 -8.44 -5.83
C LYS A 165 -5.90 -7.94 -4.80
N LEU A 166 -7.18 -7.90 -5.19
CA LEU A 166 -8.28 -7.64 -4.28
C LEU A 166 -8.85 -8.96 -3.73
N GLU A 167 -9.55 -8.87 -2.60
CA GLU A 167 -9.96 -10.02 -1.78
C GLU A 167 -10.93 -10.98 -2.48
N ASN A 168 -11.71 -10.49 -3.43
CA ASN A 168 -12.64 -11.30 -4.24
C ASN A 168 -11.93 -12.11 -5.35
N SER A 169 -10.62 -12.37 -5.21
CA SER A 169 -9.77 -13.02 -6.22
C SER A 169 -9.71 -12.31 -7.59
N LYS A 170 -10.20 -11.07 -7.67
CA LYS A 170 -10.11 -10.22 -8.85
C LYS A 170 -8.84 -9.37 -8.74
N ILE A 171 -8.07 -9.27 -9.82
CA ILE A 171 -6.77 -8.58 -9.83
C ILE A 171 -6.98 -7.22 -10.48
N VAL A 172 -6.79 -6.14 -9.71
CA VAL A 172 -6.77 -4.81 -10.30
C VAL A 172 -5.39 -4.56 -10.86
N TYR A 173 -5.33 -4.28 -12.16
CA TYR A 173 -4.09 -4.12 -12.89
C TYR A 173 -4.03 -2.73 -13.54
N PHE A 174 -2.88 -2.09 -13.40
CA PHE A 174 -2.56 -0.79 -13.96
C PHE A 174 -1.53 -1.00 -15.06
N SER A 175 -1.87 -0.57 -16.28
CA SER A 175 -0.99 -0.69 -17.44
C SER A 175 -0.39 0.64 -17.81
N PHE A 176 0.93 0.68 -17.95
CA PHE A 176 1.62 1.87 -18.41
C PHE A 176 2.51 1.50 -19.59
N GLY A 177 2.05 1.90 -20.78
CA GLY A 177 2.79 1.72 -22.02
C GLY A 177 3.62 2.95 -22.34
N VAL A 178 4.94 2.87 -22.18
CA VAL A 178 5.84 3.91 -22.67
C VAL A 178 6.39 3.47 -24.02
N ALA A 179 5.85 4.05 -25.09
CA ALA A 179 6.16 3.69 -26.48
C ALA A 179 7.62 3.99 -26.91
N ASP A 180 8.41 4.73 -26.11
CA ASP A 180 9.76 5.16 -26.49
C ASP A 180 10.72 5.23 -25.29
N ARG A 181 11.77 4.38 -25.29
CA ARG A 181 12.85 4.40 -24.28
C ARG A 181 13.69 5.68 -24.30
N THR A 182 13.67 6.43 -25.41
CA THR A 182 14.55 7.59 -25.59
C THR A 182 14.01 8.88 -24.96
N ASP A 183 12.72 8.92 -24.65
CA ASP A 183 12.11 10.10 -24.02
C ASP A 183 12.00 9.92 -22.49
N ILE A 184 13.14 10.13 -21.82
CA ILE A 184 13.27 10.10 -20.36
C ILE A 184 12.28 11.07 -19.68
N ASN A 185 11.90 12.16 -20.36
CA ASN A 185 10.96 13.12 -19.80
C ASN A 185 9.54 12.54 -19.74
N ILE A 186 9.12 11.79 -20.76
CA ILE A 186 7.83 11.08 -20.76
C ILE A 186 7.83 10.04 -19.63
N LEU A 187 8.88 9.22 -19.51
CA LEU A 187 8.99 8.22 -18.46
C LEU A 187 8.90 8.83 -17.06
N ASN A 188 9.63 9.92 -16.80
CA ASN A 188 9.60 10.63 -15.53
C ASN A 188 8.23 11.25 -15.24
N SER A 189 7.59 11.83 -16.26
CA SER A 189 6.25 12.40 -16.16
C SER A 189 5.20 11.34 -15.83
N THR A 190 5.22 10.21 -16.53
CA THR A 190 4.31 9.08 -16.28
C THR A 190 4.53 8.50 -14.89
N ASN A 191 5.79 8.25 -14.46
CA ASN A 191 6.08 7.77 -13.12
C ASN A 191 5.56 8.70 -12.02
N LYS A 192 5.68 10.02 -12.23
CA LYS A 192 5.14 11.03 -11.30
C LYS A 192 3.63 10.98 -11.25
N LEU A 193 2.96 10.90 -12.41
CA LEU A 193 1.50 10.80 -12.50
C LEU A 193 0.98 9.55 -11.79
N ILE A 194 1.61 8.40 -12.04
CA ILE A 194 1.27 7.12 -11.42
C ILE A 194 1.38 7.22 -9.90
N THR A 195 2.51 7.75 -9.40
CA THR A 195 2.74 7.90 -7.96
C THR A 195 1.65 8.77 -7.32
N GLN A 196 1.20 9.81 -8.01
CA GLN A 196 0.09 10.66 -7.57
C GLN A 196 -1.25 9.90 -7.58
N ILE A 197 -1.56 9.15 -8.64
CA ILE A 197 -2.78 8.32 -8.70
C ILE A 197 -2.78 7.29 -7.57
N LEU A 198 -1.71 6.52 -7.40
CA LEU A 198 -1.59 5.51 -6.33
C LEU A 198 -1.70 6.12 -4.93
N SER A 199 -1.21 7.35 -4.73
CA SER A 199 -1.37 8.06 -3.45
C SER A 199 -2.83 8.43 -3.13
N THR A 200 -3.70 8.47 -4.14
CA THR A 200 -5.14 8.71 -3.98
C THR A 200 -5.98 7.44 -3.96
N PHE A 201 -5.35 6.28 -4.18
CA PHE A 201 -6.05 5.00 -4.20
C PHE A 201 -6.54 4.64 -2.80
N LYS A 202 -7.81 4.22 -2.75
CA LYS A 202 -8.50 3.80 -1.54
C LYS A 202 -9.37 2.60 -1.87
N LEU A 203 -9.46 1.67 -0.94
CA LEU A 203 -10.49 0.65 -0.99
C LEU A 203 -11.79 1.31 -0.49
N LEU A 204 -12.86 1.16 -1.26
CA LEU A 204 -14.21 1.51 -0.83
C LEU A 204 -14.65 0.39 0.10
N ASP A 205 -15.02 0.74 1.32
CA ASP A 205 -15.60 -0.16 2.32
C ASP A 205 -16.83 -0.90 1.74
N LYS A 206 -16.58 -2.02 1.07
CA LYS A 206 -17.46 -3.19 1.09
C LYS A 206 -16.79 -4.17 2.05
N ASP A 207 -16.99 -3.86 3.33
CA ASP A 207 -16.45 -4.56 4.48
C ASP A 207 -14.91 -4.46 4.58
N ASN A 208 -14.44 -3.50 5.38
CA ASN A 208 -13.03 -3.35 5.75
C ASN A 208 -12.44 -4.69 6.21
N ASN A 209 -11.55 -5.24 5.39
CA ASN A 209 -10.54 -6.19 5.84
C ASN A 209 -9.20 -5.49 6.16
N GLY A 210 -9.23 -4.19 6.43
CA GLY A 210 -8.44 -3.64 7.53
C GLY A 210 -9.03 -4.21 8.81
N LEU A 211 -8.28 -5.04 9.55
CA LEU A 211 -8.78 -5.74 10.74
C LEU A 211 -9.54 -4.81 11.71
N GLY A 212 -9.15 -3.53 11.78
CA GLY A 212 -9.79 -2.51 12.61
C GLY A 212 -10.34 -1.27 11.89
N ASP A 213 -11.09 -0.48 12.65
CA ASP A 213 -11.75 0.76 12.18
C ASP A 213 -10.75 1.89 11.86
N GLU A 214 -9.51 1.80 12.34
CA GLU A 214 -8.43 2.77 12.09
C GLU A 214 -7.08 2.04 11.91
N ASP A 215 -6.22 2.60 11.06
CA ASP A 215 -4.90 2.03 10.75
C ASP A 215 -3.85 2.29 11.84
N THR A 216 -4.03 3.33 12.65
CA THR A 216 -3.07 3.69 13.70
C THR A 216 -3.69 3.72 15.10
N LYS A 217 -2.92 3.26 16.09
CA LYS A 217 -3.32 3.31 17.50
C LYS A 217 -3.64 4.73 17.97
N LYS A 218 -2.92 5.73 17.47
CA LYS A 218 -3.12 7.12 17.87
C LYS A 218 -4.48 7.64 17.40
N GLU A 219 -4.85 7.42 16.15
CA GLU A 219 -6.13 7.85 15.59
C GLU A 219 -7.30 7.10 16.24
N CYS A 220 -7.13 5.80 16.45
CA CYS A 220 -8.10 4.97 17.16
C CYS A 220 -8.47 5.56 18.53
N LEU A 221 -7.46 5.85 19.35
CA LEU A 221 -7.67 6.40 20.69
C LEU A 221 -8.24 7.82 20.65
N GLN A 222 -7.88 8.64 19.65
CA GLN A 222 -8.45 9.97 19.46
C GLN A 222 -9.94 9.94 19.12
N LYS A 223 -10.38 8.90 18.39
CA LYS A 223 -11.79 8.67 18.06
C LYS A 223 -12.56 7.91 19.15
N GLY A 224 -11.94 7.66 20.31
CA GLY A 224 -12.55 6.93 21.42
C GLY A 224 -12.63 5.41 21.20
N GLY A 225 -11.89 4.89 20.23
CA GLY A 225 -11.78 3.46 19.97
C GLY A 225 -10.87 2.73 20.95
N VAL A 226 -10.97 1.40 20.92
CA VAL A 226 -10.19 0.47 21.74
C VAL A 226 -9.19 -0.26 20.85
N TRP A 227 -7.91 -0.13 21.17
CA TRP A 227 -6.83 -0.81 20.46
C TRP A 227 -6.33 -2.01 21.28
N GLN A 228 -6.69 -3.21 20.85
CA GLN A 228 -6.29 -4.45 21.52
C GLN A 228 -6.30 -5.64 20.56
N LYS A 229 -5.95 -6.81 21.08
CA LYS A 229 -6.18 -8.10 20.40
C LYS A 229 -7.64 -8.49 20.59
N TRP A 230 -8.29 -8.88 19.50
CA TRP A 230 -9.68 -9.31 19.49
C TRP A 230 -9.75 -10.73 18.97
N GLY A 231 -10.68 -11.52 19.48
CA GLY A 231 -10.81 -12.93 19.09
C GLY A 231 -9.74 -13.86 19.68
N ILE A 232 -9.77 -15.14 19.29
CA ILE A 232 -8.76 -16.13 19.67
C ILE A 232 -7.51 -16.02 18.77
N ASP A 233 -7.58 -15.41 17.58
CA ASP A 233 -6.39 -15.17 16.76
C ASP A 233 -5.52 -14.03 17.34
N PHE A 234 -4.62 -14.40 18.26
CA PHE A 234 -3.72 -13.49 18.98
C PHE A 234 -2.63 -12.82 18.12
N SER A 235 -2.67 -12.97 16.78
CA SER A 235 -1.60 -12.53 15.89
C SER A 235 -1.53 -11.02 15.68
N LYS A 236 -2.64 -10.27 15.75
CA LYS A 236 -2.67 -8.82 15.45
C LYS A 236 -3.55 -8.02 16.41
N GLU A 237 -3.03 -6.86 16.84
CA GLU A 237 -3.82 -5.83 17.52
C GLU A 237 -4.43 -4.89 16.49
N TYR A 238 -5.65 -4.43 16.73
CA TYR A 238 -6.31 -3.48 15.85
C TYR A 238 -7.38 -2.67 16.59
N CYS A 239 -7.84 -1.60 15.93
CA CYS A 239 -8.83 -0.69 16.48
C CYS A 239 -10.26 -1.21 16.35
N GLN A 240 -11.08 -1.11 17.40
CA GLN A 240 -12.53 -1.08 17.25
C GLN A 240 -13.14 0.13 17.95
N ILE A 241 -13.91 0.92 17.22
CA ILE A 241 -14.62 2.09 17.73
C ILE A 241 -16.00 1.62 18.23
N PRO A 242 -16.39 1.94 19.48
CA PRO A 242 -17.71 1.59 19.98
C PRO A 242 -18.79 2.45 19.29
N ALA A 243 -19.91 1.82 18.93
CA ALA A 243 -21.06 2.50 18.37
C ALA A 243 -21.68 3.46 19.38
N THR A 244 -22.16 4.61 18.90
CA THR A 244 -22.84 5.59 19.76
C THR A 244 -24.24 5.13 20.20
N ASP A 245 -24.80 4.17 19.49
CA ASP A 245 -26.09 3.51 19.76
C ASP A 245 -25.94 2.10 20.32
N ALA A 246 -24.73 1.70 20.74
CA ALA A 246 -24.48 0.41 21.37
C ALA A 246 -25.50 0.15 22.49
N GLY A 247 -26.18 -0.99 22.43
CA GLY A 247 -27.16 -1.39 23.43
C GLY A 247 -28.56 -0.78 23.29
N LYS A 248 -28.81 0.10 22.30
CA LYS A 248 -30.18 0.55 22.01
C LYS A 248 -31.04 -0.61 21.52
N ILE A 249 -32.31 -0.62 21.91
CA ILE A 249 -33.26 -1.65 21.46
C ILE A 249 -33.50 -1.48 19.96
N CYS A 250 -33.44 -2.58 19.22
CA CYS A 250 -33.65 -2.63 17.79
C CYS A 250 -34.51 -3.84 17.40
N THR A 251 -35.19 -3.75 16.25
CA THR A 251 -35.87 -4.90 15.63
C THR A 251 -35.27 -5.31 14.29
N ASP A 252 -34.49 -4.42 13.70
CA ASP A 252 -33.76 -4.66 12.46
C ASP A 252 -32.35 -4.04 12.54
N GLY A 253 -31.40 -4.64 11.82
CA GLY A 253 -30.05 -4.11 11.71
C GLY A 253 -30.01 -2.66 11.25
N SER A 254 -30.89 -2.25 10.33
CA SER A 254 -30.93 -0.88 9.79
C SER A 254 -31.18 0.23 10.83
N GLU A 255 -31.66 -0.12 12.03
CA GLU A 255 -31.85 0.80 13.15
C GLU A 255 -30.53 1.13 13.89
N CYS A 256 -29.45 0.40 13.60
CA CYS A 256 -28.15 0.48 14.29
C CYS A 256 -27.06 1.06 13.39
N SER A 257 -26.10 1.78 13.98
CA SER A 257 -25.01 2.46 13.30
C SER A 257 -24.11 1.49 12.52
N TYR A 258 -23.87 0.30 13.08
CA TYR A 258 -23.14 -0.78 12.42
C TYR A 258 -24.02 -1.76 11.65
N LYS A 259 -25.31 -1.47 11.50
CA LYS A 259 -26.28 -2.32 10.81
C LYS A 259 -26.48 -3.72 11.41
N ILE A 260 -26.12 -3.89 12.68
CA ILE A 260 -26.17 -5.18 13.38
C ILE A 260 -27.06 -5.02 14.62
N CYS A 261 -28.18 -5.75 14.62
CA CYS A 261 -29.08 -5.87 15.75
C CYS A 261 -28.98 -7.27 16.35
N ILE A 262 -28.45 -7.39 17.58
CA ILE A 262 -28.18 -8.67 18.23
C ILE A 262 -29.40 -9.11 19.05
N SER A 263 -29.93 -10.29 18.74
CA SER A 263 -31.06 -10.89 19.47
C SER A 263 -30.71 -11.14 20.94
N ARG A 264 -31.63 -10.79 21.85
CA ARG A 264 -31.42 -10.96 23.30
C ARG A 264 -31.56 -12.41 23.77
N ASP A 265 -32.54 -13.14 23.24
CA ASP A 265 -32.85 -14.51 23.65
C ASP A 265 -33.37 -15.34 22.46
N GLU A 266 -33.66 -16.63 22.68
CA GLU A 266 -34.18 -17.50 21.63
C GLU A 266 -35.55 -17.11 21.05
N ILE A 267 -36.34 -16.35 21.82
CA ILE A 267 -37.76 -16.08 21.50
C ILE A 267 -38.02 -14.57 21.28
N SER A 268 -37.02 -13.72 21.54
CA SER A 268 -37.19 -12.27 21.54
C SER A 268 -37.29 -11.70 20.11
N LYS A 269 -38.32 -10.90 19.86
CA LYS A 269 -38.54 -10.17 18.59
C LYS A 269 -37.73 -8.87 18.50
N ASP A 270 -37.03 -8.55 19.57
CA ASP A 270 -36.22 -7.36 19.73
C ASP A 270 -34.83 -7.73 20.26
N GLY A 271 -33.88 -6.86 19.93
CA GLY A 271 -32.47 -7.06 20.17
C GLY A 271 -31.82 -5.77 20.65
N ASN A 272 -30.50 -5.78 20.71
CA ASN A 272 -29.69 -4.64 21.05
C ASN A 272 -28.71 -4.34 19.92
N CYS A 273 -28.54 -3.05 19.60
CA CYS A 273 -27.54 -2.63 18.63
C CYS A 273 -26.14 -3.06 19.08
N SER A 274 -25.41 -3.62 18.14
CA SER A 274 -24.04 -4.09 18.31
C SER A 274 -23.13 -3.00 18.86
N ARG A 275 -22.22 -3.36 19.77
CA ARG A 275 -21.28 -2.39 20.32
C ARG A 275 -20.17 -2.10 19.32
N TYR A 276 -19.74 -3.11 18.58
CA TYR A 276 -18.67 -2.97 17.61
C TYR A 276 -19.13 -3.40 16.22
N ARG A 277 -18.38 -2.97 15.19
CA ARG A 277 -18.61 -3.42 13.81
C ARG A 277 -18.35 -4.93 13.65
N ARG A 278 -17.38 -5.45 14.40
CA ARG A 278 -17.07 -6.89 14.49
C ARG A 278 -17.33 -7.39 15.90
N GLU A 279 -18.32 -8.25 16.05
CA GLU A 279 -18.60 -8.94 17.30
C GLU A 279 -17.92 -10.31 17.33
N PHE A 280 -17.45 -10.69 18.52
CA PHE A 280 -16.75 -11.95 18.77
C PHE A 280 -17.62 -12.87 19.62
N GLY A 281 -17.56 -14.16 19.32
CA GLY A 281 -18.41 -15.18 19.91
C GLY A 281 -19.63 -15.52 19.05
N CYS A 282 -20.57 -16.24 19.66
CA CYS A 282 -21.79 -16.70 18.99
C CYS A 282 -22.96 -15.77 19.29
N PHE A 283 -23.60 -15.26 18.25
CA PHE A 283 -24.76 -14.40 18.35
C PHE A 283 -25.72 -14.62 17.17
N SER A 284 -26.97 -14.18 17.33
CA SER A 284 -27.95 -14.14 16.24
C SER A 284 -28.35 -12.71 15.96
N THR A 285 -28.49 -12.37 14.69
CA THR A 285 -28.99 -11.09 14.23
C THR A 285 -30.51 -11.09 14.09
N LEU A 286 -31.12 -9.91 14.14
CA LEU A 286 -32.53 -9.69 13.83
C LEU A 286 -32.66 -8.92 12.52
N THR A 287 -33.50 -9.46 11.63
CA THR A 287 -33.91 -8.82 10.38
C THR A 287 -35.43 -8.76 10.36
N ASN A 288 -36.01 -7.56 10.33
CA ASN A 288 -37.45 -7.31 10.44
C ASN A 288 -38.13 -8.05 11.62
N GLY A 289 -37.48 -8.10 12.78
CA GLY A 289 -37.98 -8.78 13.99
C GLY A 289 -37.93 -10.31 13.91
N VAL A 290 -37.32 -10.88 12.87
CA VAL A 290 -37.08 -12.32 12.72
C VAL A 290 -35.63 -12.63 13.05
N LYS A 291 -35.45 -13.61 13.93
CA LYS A 291 -34.13 -14.10 14.34
C LYS A 291 -33.49 -14.92 13.22
N GLU A 292 -32.29 -14.52 12.85
CA GLU A 292 -31.46 -15.26 11.91
C GLU A 292 -30.70 -16.40 12.61
N PRO A 293 -30.22 -17.41 11.84
CA PRO A 293 -29.39 -18.47 12.39
C PRO A 293 -28.22 -17.92 13.21
N VAL A 294 -27.81 -18.65 14.25
CA VAL A 294 -26.65 -18.28 15.07
C VAL A 294 -25.41 -18.26 14.18
N ILE A 295 -24.66 -17.17 14.25
CA ILE A 295 -23.36 -17.00 13.62
C ILE A 295 -22.32 -16.95 14.73
N CYS A 296 -21.24 -17.69 14.57
CA CYS A 296 -20.11 -17.68 15.50
C CYS A 296 -18.89 -17.14 14.77
N TYR A 297 -18.38 -16.01 15.24
CA TYR A 297 -17.14 -15.42 14.76
C TYR A 297 -16.09 -15.50 15.86
N ASP A 298 -14.86 -15.79 15.46
CA ASP A 298 -13.67 -15.88 16.30
C ASP A 298 -12.60 -14.92 15.80
#